data_AF-A0A7J4FL36-F1
#
_entry.id   AF-A0A7J4FL36-F1
#
_cell.length_a   1.000
_cell.length_b   1.000
_cell.length_c   1.000
_cell.angle_alpha   90.00
_cell.angle_beta   90.00
_cell.angle_gamma   90.00
#
_symmetry.space_group_name_H-M   'P 1'
#
loop_
_entity.id
_entity.type
_entity.pdbx_description
1 polymer ?
#
loop_
_entity_poly.entity_id
_entity_poly.type
_entity_poly.pdbx_seq_one_letter_code
_entity_poly.pdbx_strand_id
1 'polypeptide(L)'
;MKLPKGKIPAETLRKTVFRHLGAKREEVLLGPSLGEDGSIVKIGEEILISAMDPITGASGRIGWLAVHINANDVATFGVQPTYFSSCILLPENSTGEIVDKISSQIDEAAKDLDMAVIGGHSEITPELERPIIVGCAMGVTKEGQYVTSGGSKPNDKLILTKGAGIEGTAILASEAYHHLKKKIDEPLLKSAEKFYDKISVVKDAILAFNVGGVKAMHDPTEGGVAGGIHEMADAANLGVKVFEDKIPMAQETLEICDFFDIDPLQLISSGALLISASPQSADEILKKLRDNGIHAAIIGEFLENPQERLLISGDGTIKELIRPVSDHLWTALERCDTKNWCRL
;
A
#
# COMPACT_ATOMS: atom_id res chain seq x y z
N MET A 1 -5.76 -25.87 12.19
CA MET A 1 -5.98 -25.49 10.77
C MET A 1 -4.68 -24.86 10.29
N LYS A 2 -4.22 -25.16 9.06
CA LYS A 2 -3.04 -24.49 8.49
C LYS A 2 -3.44 -23.08 8.05
N LEU A 3 -2.55 -22.11 8.22
CA LEU A 3 -2.77 -20.74 7.76
C LEU A 3 -2.57 -20.67 6.23
N PRO A 4 -3.33 -19.82 5.51
CA PRO A 4 -3.10 -19.56 4.09
C PRO A 4 -1.79 -18.79 3.88
N LYS A 5 -1.31 -18.72 2.64
CA LYS A 5 -0.25 -17.78 2.23
C LYS A 5 -0.80 -16.35 2.24
N GLY A 6 0.08 -15.35 2.43
CA GLY A 6 -0.30 -13.92 2.51
C GLY A 6 -0.59 -13.46 3.93
N LYS A 7 -1.42 -12.41 4.09
CA LYS A 7 -1.81 -11.86 5.40
C LYS A 7 -2.41 -12.94 6.32
N ILE A 8 -2.01 -12.94 7.59
CA ILE A 8 -2.64 -13.78 8.62
C ILE A 8 -4.11 -13.37 8.75
N PRO A 9 -5.08 -14.31 8.76
CA PRO A 9 -6.49 -13.96 8.84
C PRO A 9 -6.81 -13.08 10.05
N ALA A 10 -7.58 -12.02 9.82
CA ALA A 10 -7.99 -11.04 10.83
C ALA A 10 -8.53 -11.65 12.13
N GLU A 11 -9.35 -12.70 12.02
CA GLU A 11 -9.91 -13.41 13.18
C GLU A 11 -8.81 -14.10 14.01
N THR A 12 -7.78 -14.64 13.35
CA THR A 12 -6.63 -15.25 14.03
C THR A 12 -5.87 -14.19 14.82
N LEU A 13 -5.54 -13.05 14.20
CA LEU A 13 -4.86 -11.94 14.88
C LEU A 13 -5.59 -11.49 16.15
N ARG A 14 -6.93 -11.30 16.06
CA ARG A 14 -7.77 -10.93 17.21
C ARG A 14 -7.78 -11.97 18.33
N LYS A 15 -7.77 -13.27 17.98
CA LYS A 15 -7.85 -14.36 18.96
C LYS A 15 -6.50 -14.71 19.58
N THR A 16 -5.39 -14.42 18.91
CA THR A 16 -4.04 -14.80 19.34
C THR A 16 -3.15 -13.58 19.57
N VAL A 17 -2.65 -12.95 18.51
CA VAL A 17 -1.63 -11.88 18.57
C VAL A 17 -2.03 -10.75 19.50
N PHE A 18 -3.23 -10.19 19.34
CA PHE A 18 -3.70 -9.04 20.12
C PHE A 18 -3.96 -9.34 21.60
N ARG A 19 -3.91 -10.62 22.01
CA ARG A 19 -4.00 -11.02 23.43
C ARG A 19 -2.64 -11.14 24.11
N HIS A 20 -1.55 -11.10 23.35
CA HIS A 20 -0.19 -11.35 23.82
C HIS A 20 0.72 -10.14 23.60
N LEU A 21 0.27 -8.95 24.02
CA LEU A 21 0.97 -7.68 23.80
C LEU A 21 1.91 -7.25 24.94
N GLY A 22 2.09 -8.09 25.96
CA GLY A 22 2.96 -7.78 27.10
C GLY A 22 2.38 -6.70 28.03
N ALA A 23 3.25 -5.85 28.56
CA ALA A 23 2.87 -4.82 29.51
C ALA A 23 2.06 -3.69 28.86
N LYS A 24 1.02 -3.21 29.54
CA LYS A 24 0.29 -2.02 29.11
C LYS A 24 1.12 -0.77 29.43
N ARG A 25 1.17 0.15 28.47
CA ARG A 25 1.93 1.40 28.51
C ARG A 25 0.98 2.54 28.11
N GLU A 26 0.86 3.56 28.94
CA GLU A 26 -0.09 4.67 28.71
C GLU A 26 0.35 5.56 27.54
N GLU A 27 1.65 5.57 27.24
CA GLU A 27 2.23 6.29 26.13
C GLU A 27 1.93 5.67 24.75
N VAL A 28 1.42 4.43 24.69
CA VAL A 28 1.00 3.80 23.43
C VAL A 28 -0.42 4.27 23.11
N LEU A 29 -0.52 5.26 22.23
CA LEU A 29 -1.78 5.88 21.82
C LEU A 29 -2.52 5.03 20.77
N LEU A 30 -1.76 4.36 19.89
CA LEU A 30 -2.25 3.38 18.95
C LEU A 30 -1.32 2.17 18.95
N GLY A 31 -1.86 1.04 19.38
CA GLY A 31 -1.18 -0.25 19.33
C GLY A 31 -1.73 -1.15 18.21
N PRO A 32 -1.37 -2.44 18.20
CA PRO A 32 -1.82 -3.36 17.17
C PRO A 32 -3.34 -3.49 17.10
N SER A 33 -3.91 -3.18 15.94
CA SER A 33 -5.34 -3.32 15.61
C SER A 33 -5.52 -3.70 14.14
N LEU A 34 -6.75 -4.06 13.75
CA LEU A 34 -7.03 -4.35 12.34
C LEU A 34 -7.18 -3.05 11.55
N GLY A 35 -6.59 -3.02 10.35
CA GLY A 35 -6.69 -1.89 9.43
C GLY A 35 -5.84 -0.69 9.82
N GLU A 36 -4.90 -0.84 10.76
CA GLU A 36 -3.92 0.20 11.10
C GLU A 36 -2.53 -0.29 10.68
N ASP A 37 -1.84 0.53 9.88
CA ASP A 37 -0.56 0.16 9.22
C ASP A 37 0.66 0.54 10.06
N GLY A 38 0.45 1.04 11.28
CA GLY A 38 1.51 1.47 12.15
C GLY A 38 1.08 1.61 13.61
N SER A 39 1.99 2.13 14.42
CA SER A 39 1.77 2.41 15.83
C SER A 39 2.05 3.87 16.15
N ILE A 40 1.43 4.37 17.22
CA ILE A 40 1.59 5.75 17.70
C ILE A 40 1.99 5.70 19.17
N VAL A 41 3.16 6.25 19.47
CA VAL A 41 3.72 6.29 20.82
C VAL A 41 4.13 7.70 21.18
N LYS A 42 3.73 8.18 22.36
CA LYS A 42 4.16 9.47 22.90
C LYS A 42 5.54 9.35 23.55
N ILE A 43 6.50 10.15 23.10
CA ILE A 43 7.86 10.21 23.65
C ILE A 43 8.13 11.64 24.11
N GLY A 44 8.00 11.88 25.42
CA GLY A 44 8.08 13.24 25.96
C GLY A 44 6.94 14.12 25.42
N GLU A 45 7.29 15.16 24.67
CA GLU A 45 6.34 16.08 24.03
C GLU A 45 6.04 15.70 22.56
N GLU A 46 6.72 14.69 22.02
CA GLU A 46 6.60 14.28 20.63
C GLU A 46 5.78 12.99 20.48
N ILE A 47 5.34 12.75 19.25
CA ILE A 47 4.67 11.53 18.82
C ILE A 47 5.59 10.81 17.83
N LEU A 48 5.93 9.57 18.17
CA LEU A 48 6.60 8.65 17.26
C LEU A 48 5.55 7.81 16.55
N ILE A 49 5.62 7.79 15.23
CA ILE A 49 4.90 6.85 14.38
C ILE A 49 5.91 5.84 13.86
N SER A 50 5.58 4.54 13.95
CA SER A 50 6.41 3.48 13.38
C SER A 50 5.58 2.46 12.63
N ALA A 51 6.08 2.03 11.49
CA ALA A 51 5.51 0.95 10.68
C ALA A 51 6.58 -0.08 10.34
N MET A 52 6.16 -1.30 10.03
CA MET A 52 7.03 -2.45 9.80
C MET A 52 6.38 -3.41 8.81
N ASP A 53 7.04 -3.64 7.68
CA ASP A 53 6.58 -4.55 6.64
C ASP A 53 7.76 -5.32 6.00
N PRO A 54 7.62 -6.65 5.80
CA PRO A 54 8.62 -7.44 5.10
C PRO A 54 8.44 -7.45 3.57
N ILE A 55 9.54 -7.28 2.85
CA ILE A 55 9.59 -7.59 1.42
C ILE A 55 9.97 -9.05 1.25
N THR A 56 9.01 -9.87 0.80
CA THR A 56 9.16 -11.32 0.66
C THR A 56 8.97 -11.82 -0.78
N GLY A 57 8.20 -11.08 -1.60
CA GLY A 57 7.84 -11.50 -2.97
C GLY A 57 8.78 -10.99 -4.07
N ALA A 58 9.53 -9.92 -3.81
CA ALA A 58 10.27 -9.21 -4.86
C ALA A 58 11.58 -9.90 -5.28
N SER A 59 11.75 -10.13 -6.58
CA SER A 59 12.98 -10.66 -7.21
C SER A 59 14.02 -9.56 -7.50
N GLY A 60 13.56 -8.31 -7.65
CA GLY A 60 14.37 -7.13 -7.94
C GLY A 60 13.99 -5.94 -7.06
N ARG A 61 14.90 -4.96 -6.94
CA ARG A 61 14.72 -3.73 -6.14
C ARG A 61 14.31 -3.94 -4.67
N ILE A 62 14.59 -5.12 -4.09
CA ILE A 62 14.13 -5.48 -2.74
C ILE A 62 14.55 -4.45 -1.67
N GLY A 63 15.76 -3.89 -1.76
CA GLY A 63 16.23 -2.86 -0.82
C GLY A 63 15.48 -1.53 -0.98
N TRP A 64 15.18 -1.15 -2.21
CA TRP A 64 14.44 0.07 -2.55
C TRP A 64 12.99 -0.06 -2.09
N LEU A 65 12.36 -1.20 -2.37
CA LEU A 65 10.99 -1.51 -1.93
C LEU A 65 10.89 -1.52 -0.40
N ALA A 66 11.88 -2.08 0.29
CA ALA A 66 11.86 -2.13 1.75
C ALA A 66 11.77 -0.74 2.38
N VAL A 67 12.47 0.25 1.82
CA VAL A 67 12.37 1.64 2.26
C VAL A 67 11.01 2.23 1.89
N HIS A 68 10.62 2.17 0.61
CA HIS A 68 9.42 2.87 0.14
C HIS A 68 8.12 2.32 0.74
N ILE A 69 7.96 1.01 0.86
CA ILE A 69 6.73 0.40 1.43
C ILE A 69 6.59 0.79 2.89
N ASN A 70 7.64 0.64 3.70
CA ASN A 70 7.59 1.05 5.11
C ASN A 70 7.42 2.57 5.28
N ALA A 71 8.04 3.37 4.41
CA ALA A 71 7.89 4.82 4.42
C ALA A 71 6.47 5.26 4.04
N ASN A 72 5.81 4.54 3.13
CA ASN A 72 4.42 4.76 2.76
C ASN A 72 3.51 4.57 3.98
N ASP A 73 3.66 3.49 4.73
CA ASP A 73 2.87 3.21 5.94
C ASP A 73 3.00 4.32 6.99
N VAL A 74 4.19 4.92 7.17
CA VAL A 74 4.33 6.10 8.06
C VAL A 74 3.65 7.33 7.46
N ALA A 75 3.75 7.51 6.14
CA ALA A 75 3.17 8.64 5.45
C ALA A 75 1.64 8.64 5.44
N THR A 76 0.97 7.48 5.51
CA THR A 76 -0.51 7.42 5.65
C THR A 76 -1.02 8.07 6.94
N PHE A 77 -0.15 8.28 7.93
CA PHE A 77 -0.48 9.09 9.12
C PHE A 77 -0.37 10.60 8.88
N GLY A 78 0.03 11.04 7.68
CA GLY A 78 0.32 12.44 7.37
C GLY A 78 1.66 12.94 7.93
N VAL A 79 2.55 12.01 8.29
CA VAL A 79 3.83 12.31 8.93
C VAL A 79 4.98 11.96 7.98
N GLN A 80 5.95 12.86 7.87
CA GLN A 80 7.14 12.61 7.07
C GLN A 80 7.94 11.47 7.70
N PRO A 81 8.20 10.36 6.98
CA PRO A 81 9.14 9.35 7.44
C PRO A 81 10.54 9.97 7.47
N THR A 82 11.29 9.70 8.55
CA THR A 82 12.60 10.32 8.84
C THR A 82 13.69 9.30 9.15
N TYR A 83 13.31 8.13 9.68
CA TYR A 83 14.26 7.08 10.02
C TYR A 83 13.84 5.74 9.45
N PHE A 84 14.83 4.94 9.08
CA PHE A 84 14.65 3.57 8.62
C PHE A 84 15.62 2.62 9.33
N SER A 85 15.17 1.42 9.64
CA SER A 85 16.01 0.29 10.05
C SER A 85 15.59 -0.95 9.29
N SER A 86 16.50 -1.89 9.08
CA SER A 86 16.17 -3.13 8.36
C SER A 86 16.83 -4.36 8.95
N CYS A 87 16.12 -5.48 8.95
CA CYS A 87 16.68 -6.82 9.11
C CYS A 87 16.79 -7.49 7.74
N ILE A 88 18.01 -7.75 7.28
CA ILE A 88 18.30 -8.36 5.98
C ILE A 88 18.63 -9.84 6.18
N LEU A 89 17.76 -10.73 5.73
CA LEU A 89 17.92 -12.18 5.79
C LEU A 89 18.28 -12.68 4.39
N LEU A 90 19.42 -13.36 4.26
CA LEU A 90 19.96 -13.78 2.98
C LEU A 90 20.10 -15.31 2.88
N PRO A 91 19.84 -15.92 1.72
CA PRO A 91 20.09 -17.34 1.49
C PRO A 91 21.52 -17.76 1.76
N GLU A 92 21.71 -19.04 2.08
CA GLU A 92 23.02 -19.68 2.05
C GLU A 92 23.70 -19.46 0.69
N ASN A 93 25.01 -19.22 0.71
CA ASN A 93 25.84 -18.90 -0.47
C ASN A 93 25.63 -17.49 -1.07
N SER A 94 24.90 -16.60 -0.39
CA SER A 94 24.85 -15.18 -0.77
C SER A 94 26.25 -14.55 -0.75
N THR A 95 26.52 -13.67 -1.72
CA THR A 95 27.83 -13.04 -1.93
C THR A 95 27.88 -11.60 -1.40
N GLY A 96 29.07 -11.00 -1.34
CA GLY A 96 29.19 -9.57 -1.03
C GLY A 96 28.48 -8.67 -2.05
N GLU A 97 28.33 -9.12 -3.30
CA GLU A 97 27.68 -8.36 -4.37
C GLU A 97 26.18 -8.18 -4.12
N ILE A 98 25.49 -9.21 -3.61
CA ILE A 98 24.06 -9.06 -3.30
C ILE A 98 23.85 -8.13 -2.10
N VAL A 99 24.76 -8.16 -1.12
CA VAL A 99 24.74 -7.22 0.03
C VAL A 99 24.92 -5.79 -0.47
N ASP A 100 25.95 -5.53 -1.28
CA ASP A 100 26.23 -4.20 -1.85
C ASP A 100 25.06 -3.68 -2.70
N LYS A 101 24.47 -4.55 -3.53
CA LYS A 101 23.29 -4.22 -4.34
C LYS A 101 22.07 -3.86 -3.48
N ILE A 102 21.81 -4.61 -2.41
CA ILE A 102 20.68 -4.32 -1.50
C ILE A 102 20.94 -3.02 -0.74
N SER A 103 22.15 -2.85 -0.19
CA SER A 103 22.52 -1.67 0.60
C SER A 103 22.50 -0.39 -0.24
N SER A 104 22.98 -0.43 -1.49
CA SER A 104 22.90 0.73 -2.41
C SER A 104 21.47 1.11 -2.76
N GLN A 105 20.58 0.12 -2.96
CA GLN A 105 19.15 0.39 -3.16
C GLN A 105 18.48 1.04 -1.96
N ILE A 106 18.82 0.59 -0.74
CA ILE A 106 18.33 1.19 0.51
C ILE A 106 18.84 2.63 0.64
N ASP A 107 20.13 2.85 0.40
CA ASP A 107 20.76 4.17 0.48
C ASP A 107 20.16 5.17 -0.51
N GLU A 108 19.94 4.76 -1.77
CA GLU A 108 19.29 5.58 -2.79
C GLU A 108 17.86 5.95 -2.39
N ALA A 109 17.02 4.97 -2.02
CA ALA A 109 15.64 5.21 -1.63
C ALA A 109 15.54 6.09 -0.36
N ALA A 110 16.42 5.87 0.61
CA ALA A 110 16.44 6.67 1.83
C ALA A 110 16.84 8.13 1.54
N LYS A 111 17.84 8.36 0.67
CA LYS A 111 18.22 9.72 0.24
C LYS A 111 17.09 10.42 -0.51
N ASP A 112 16.39 9.72 -1.40
CA ASP A 112 15.28 10.28 -2.16
C ASP A 112 14.12 10.75 -1.28
N LEU A 113 13.94 10.12 -0.11
CA LEU A 113 12.91 10.46 0.87
C LEU A 113 13.41 11.32 2.04
N ASP A 114 14.68 11.76 2.02
CA ASP A 114 15.33 12.49 3.12
C ASP A 114 15.27 11.74 4.46
N MET A 115 15.48 10.41 4.40
CA MET A 115 15.49 9.51 5.55
C MET A 115 16.91 9.09 5.92
N ALA A 116 17.15 8.88 7.21
CA ALA A 116 18.38 8.28 7.70
C ALA A 116 18.20 6.78 8.00
N VAL A 117 19.14 5.95 7.53
CA VAL A 117 19.25 4.56 7.96
C VAL A 117 19.95 4.54 9.32
N ILE A 118 19.20 4.27 10.39
CA ILE A 118 19.67 4.44 11.78
C ILE A 118 20.13 3.14 12.44
N GLY A 119 19.90 1.99 11.81
CA GLY A 119 20.26 0.70 12.37
C GLY A 119 19.79 -0.46 11.51
N GLY A 120 20.06 -1.67 12.00
CA GLY A 120 19.62 -2.88 11.32
C GLY A 120 20.31 -4.14 11.83
N HIS A 121 19.98 -5.24 11.18
CA HIS A 121 20.60 -6.55 11.36
C HIS A 121 20.79 -7.21 9.99
N SER A 122 21.79 -8.07 9.86
CA SER A 122 22.00 -8.85 8.65
C SER A 122 22.42 -10.26 9.01
N GLU A 123 21.81 -11.26 8.39
CA GLU A 123 22.05 -12.67 8.68
C GLU A 123 22.05 -13.51 7.40
N ILE A 124 22.93 -14.52 7.34
CA ILE A 124 22.79 -15.63 6.40
C ILE A 124 21.88 -16.67 7.05
N THR A 125 20.70 -16.87 6.46
CA THR A 125 19.62 -17.67 7.02
C THR A 125 19.52 -19.02 6.29
N PRO A 126 19.67 -20.16 7.00
CA PRO A 126 19.44 -21.49 6.42
C PRO A 126 18.04 -21.65 5.86
N GLU A 127 17.89 -22.50 4.84
CA GLU A 127 16.59 -22.86 4.22
C GLU A 127 15.83 -21.69 3.56
N LEU A 128 16.47 -20.54 3.42
CA LEU A 128 15.89 -19.40 2.74
C LEU A 128 16.16 -19.47 1.23
N GLU A 129 15.10 -19.51 0.42
CA GLU A 129 15.23 -19.60 -1.05
C GLU A 129 15.64 -18.27 -1.71
N ARG A 130 15.29 -17.13 -1.09
CA ARG A 130 15.50 -15.78 -1.62
C ARG A 130 15.67 -14.75 -0.50
N PRO A 131 16.34 -13.61 -0.72
CA PRO A 131 16.43 -12.55 0.28
C PRO A 131 15.06 -12.13 0.84
N ILE A 132 15.01 -11.88 2.14
CA ILE A 132 13.89 -11.20 2.81
C ILE A 132 14.46 -9.97 3.49
N ILE A 133 13.79 -8.83 3.34
CA ILE A 133 14.14 -7.61 4.09
C ILE A 133 12.93 -7.22 4.90
N VAL A 134 13.08 -7.18 6.22
CA VAL A 134 12.07 -6.63 7.12
C VAL A 134 12.46 -5.20 7.43
N GLY A 135 11.74 -4.25 6.84
CA GLY A 135 11.97 -2.83 7.08
C GLY A 135 11.22 -2.35 8.32
N CYS A 136 11.67 -1.25 8.90
CA CYS A 136 10.95 -0.50 9.92
C CYS A 136 11.20 0.98 9.69
N ALA A 137 10.16 1.72 9.32
CA ALA A 137 10.24 3.16 9.14
C ALA A 137 9.61 3.88 10.33
N MET A 138 10.13 5.08 10.62
CA MET A 138 9.68 5.91 11.71
C MET A 138 9.55 7.37 11.28
N GLY A 139 8.54 8.04 11.80
CA GLY A 139 8.30 9.47 11.65
C GLY A 139 8.05 10.12 13.01
N VAL A 140 8.45 11.37 13.17
CA VAL A 140 8.23 12.12 14.42
C VAL A 140 7.37 13.34 14.12
N THR A 141 6.35 13.55 14.94
CA THR A 141 5.42 14.68 14.83
C THR A 141 5.02 15.20 16.20
N LYS A 142 4.19 16.23 16.24
CA LYS A 142 3.60 16.76 17.46
C LYS A 142 2.22 16.15 17.72
N GLU A 143 1.79 16.21 18.98
CA GLU A 143 0.45 15.79 19.36
C GLU A 143 -0.62 16.51 18.51
N GLY A 144 -1.55 15.74 17.93
CA GLY A 144 -2.60 16.24 17.05
C GLY A 144 -2.17 16.58 15.62
N GLN A 145 -0.91 16.32 15.23
CA GLN A 145 -0.40 16.54 13.87
C GLN A 145 -0.21 15.20 13.11
N TYR A 146 -1.24 14.37 13.12
CA TYR A 146 -1.33 13.12 12.36
C TYR A 146 -2.81 12.75 12.15
N VAL A 147 -3.06 11.79 11.25
CA VAL A 147 -4.34 11.08 11.08
C VAL A 147 -4.12 9.56 11.21
N THR A 148 -5.20 8.79 11.31
CA THR A 148 -5.16 7.31 11.24
C THR A 148 -6.11 6.83 10.14
N SER A 149 -6.12 5.55 9.82
CA SER A 149 -7.05 5.00 8.81
C SER A 149 -8.53 5.10 9.26
N GLY A 150 -8.78 5.07 10.57
CA GLY A 150 -10.13 5.14 11.17
C GLY A 150 -10.70 6.55 11.37
N GLY A 151 -10.00 7.62 10.99
CA GLY A 151 -10.42 9.00 11.27
C GLY A 151 -11.55 9.57 10.39
N SER A 152 -12.03 8.80 9.40
CA SER A 152 -13.09 9.22 8.47
C SER A 152 -14.41 9.55 9.16
N LYS A 153 -15.19 10.45 8.55
CA LYS A 153 -16.51 10.88 9.02
C LYS A 153 -17.56 10.77 7.90
N PRO A 154 -18.86 10.68 8.26
CA PRO A 154 -19.91 10.75 7.26
C PRO A 154 -19.82 12.00 6.39
N ASN A 155 -20.08 11.83 5.10
CA ASN A 155 -19.97 12.83 4.03
C ASN A 155 -18.53 13.24 3.64
N ASP A 156 -17.49 12.71 4.29
CA ASP A 156 -16.12 12.93 3.81
C ASP A 156 -15.97 12.39 2.38
N LYS A 157 -15.23 13.13 1.55
CA LYS A 157 -14.91 12.74 0.19
C LYS A 157 -13.78 11.73 0.20
N LEU A 158 -13.94 10.68 -0.59
CA LEU A 158 -12.90 9.69 -0.84
C LEU A 158 -12.14 10.07 -2.10
N ILE A 159 -10.86 10.38 -1.95
CA ILE A 159 -9.92 10.71 -3.03
C ILE A 159 -8.98 9.52 -3.25
N LEU A 160 -8.67 9.22 -4.50
CA LEU A 160 -7.64 8.26 -4.89
C LEU A 160 -6.54 8.98 -5.67
N THR A 161 -5.28 8.79 -5.27
CA THR A 161 -4.12 9.26 -6.03
C THR A 161 -3.64 8.23 -7.04
N LYS A 162 -3.06 8.71 -8.12
CA LYS A 162 -2.62 7.98 -9.31
C LYS A 162 -3.76 7.15 -9.92
N GLY A 163 -3.95 5.91 -9.49
CA GLY A 163 -5.01 5.01 -9.96
C GLY A 163 -4.92 3.61 -9.35
N ALA A 164 -5.82 2.72 -9.76
CA ALA A 164 -5.84 1.33 -9.30
C ALA A 164 -4.75 0.47 -9.96
N GLY A 165 -4.33 -0.59 -9.26
CA GLY A 165 -3.46 -1.65 -9.74
C GLY A 165 -2.01 -1.25 -10.01
N ILE A 166 -1.49 -0.17 -9.40
CA ILE A 166 -0.17 0.39 -9.72
C ILE A 166 0.95 -0.65 -9.60
N GLU A 167 1.15 -1.22 -8.40
CA GLU A 167 2.18 -2.22 -8.18
C GLU A 167 1.92 -3.50 -8.98
N GLY A 168 0.68 -4.00 -8.97
CA GLY A 168 0.36 -5.25 -9.65
C GLY A 168 0.56 -5.16 -11.16
N THR A 169 0.34 -3.99 -11.75
CA THR A 169 0.67 -3.70 -13.16
C THR A 169 2.17 -3.85 -13.41
N ALA A 170 3.01 -3.28 -12.52
CA ALA A 170 4.46 -3.37 -12.63
C ALA A 170 4.97 -4.82 -12.49
N ILE A 171 4.45 -5.54 -11.49
CA ILE A 171 4.81 -6.95 -11.22
C ILE A 171 4.39 -7.84 -12.39
N LEU A 172 3.15 -7.73 -12.87
CA LEU A 172 2.68 -8.58 -13.97
C LEU A 172 3.42 -8.26 -15.27
N ALA A 173 3.72 -6.99 -15.54
CA ALA A 173 4.50 -6.61 -16.70
C ALA A 173 5.91 -7.20 -16.69
N SER A 174 6.57 -7.25 -15.52
CA SER A 174 7.92 -7.79 -15.39
C SER A 174 7.94 -9.32 -15.34
N GLU A 175 7.17 -9.93 -14.44
CA GLU A 175 7.20 -11.37 -14.17
C GLU A 175 6.49 -12.20 -15.27
N ALA A 176 5.47 -11.63 -15.93
CA ALA A 176 4.75 -12.29 -17.03
C ALA A 176 5.08 -11.70 -18.41
N TYR A 177 6.19 -10.96 -18.55
CA TYR A 177 6.59 -10.24 -19.77
C TYR A 177 6.50 -11.11 -21.03
N HIS A 178 7.06 -12.33 -20.98
CA HIS A 178 7.11 -13.24 -22.11
C HIS A 178 5.74 -13.74 -22.58
N HIS A 179 4.73 -13.71 -21.70
CA HIS A 179 3.35 -14.05 -22.03
C HIS A 179 2.60 -12.85 -22.57
N LEU A 180 2.73 -11.71 -21.90
CA LEU A 180 2.04 -10.49 -22.27
C LEU A 180 2.48 -9.99 -23.64
N LYS A 181 3.77 -10.06 -23.98
CA LYS A 181 4.29 -9.61 -25.29
C LYS A 181 3.72 -10.35 -26.50
N LYS A 182 2.99 -11.45 -26.30
CA LYS A 182 2.29 -12.18 -27.38
C LYS A 182 0.98 -11.52 -27.80
N LYS A 183 0.42 -10.64 -26.96
CA LYS A 183 -0.87 -9.97 -27.17
C LYS A 183 -0.86 -8.46 -26.90
N ILE A 184 0.08 -7.98 -26.09
CA ILE A 184 0.22 -6.59 -25.69
C ILE A 184 1.52 -6.06 -26.28
N ASP A 185 1.48 -4.82 -26.77
CA ASP A 185 2.62 -4.17 -27.42
C ASP A 185 3.78 -3.91 -26.46
N GLU A 186 5.01 -4.13 -26.93
CA GLU A 186 6.23 -3.99 -26.14
C GLU A 186 6.42 -2.60 -25.51
N PRO A 187 6.15 -1.47 -26.20
CA PRO A 187 6.19 -0.14 -25.57
C PRO A 187 5.24 0.01 -24.37
N LEU A 188 4.06 -0.60 -24.43
CA LEU A 188 3.08 -0.56 -23.34
C LEU A 188 3.59 -1.36 -22.15
N LEU A 189 4.14 -2.56 -22.36
CA LEU A 189 4.75 -3.36 -21.29
C LEU A 189 5.94 -2.67 -20.63
N LYS A 190 6.78 -1.99 -21.43
CA LYS A 190 7.88 -1.17 -20.88
C LYS A 190 7.39 0.06 -20.13
N SER A 191 6.23 0.61 -20.48
CA SER A 191 5.57 1.66 -19.69
C SER A 191 5.02 1.09 -18.37
N ALA A 192 4.41 -0.10 -18.42
CA ALA A 192 3.87 -0.80 -17.26
C ALA A 192 4.94 -1.16 -16.22
N GLU A 193 6.11 -1.66 -16.66
CA GLU A 193 7.27 -1.93 -15.79
C GLU A 193 7.70 -0.68 -15.01
N LYS A 194 7.58 0.52 -15.59
CA LYS A 194 7.94 1.79 -14.91
C LYS A 194 6.96 2.20 -13.82
N PHE A 195 5.87 1.47 -13.60
CA PHE A 195 4.96 1.74 -12.49
C PHE A 195 5.62 1.49 -11.13
N TYR A 196 6.74 0.75 -11.07
CA TYR A 196 7.59 0.70 -9.88
C TYR A 196 8.04 2.09 -9.41
N ASP A 197 8.21 3.05 -10.32
CA ASP A 197 8.62 4.42 -9.97
C ASP A 197 7.45 5.24 -9.38
N LYS A 198 6.23 4.68 -9.34
CA LYS A 198 5.03 5.29 -8.76
C LYS A 198 4.68 4.74 -7.37
N ILE A 199 5.46 3.79 -6.85
CA ILE A 199 5.20 3.07 -5.58
C ILE A 199 5.21 3.99 -4.36
N SER A 200 5.99 5.07 -4.37
CA SER A 200 5.99 5.97 -3.20
C SER A 200 4.74 6.85 -3.15
N VAL A 201 4.08 6.88 -1.99
CA VAL A 201 2.97 7.80 -1.68
C VAL A 201 3.34 8.88 -0.68
N VAL A 202 4.60 8.92 -0.22
CA VAL A 202 5.06 9.91 0.77
C VAL A 202 4.74 11.33 0.32
N LYS A 203 5.12 11.68 -0.91
CA LYS A 203 4.83 13.02 -1.47
C LYS A 203 3.32 13.29 -1.53
N ASP A 204 2.53 12.31 -1.96
CA ASP A 204 1.06 12.41 -2.05
C ASP A 204 0.45 12.73 -0.68
N ALA A 205 0.82 11.95 0.33
CA ALA A 205 0.28 12.06 1.68
C ALA A 205 0.67 13.38 2.35
N ILE A 206 1.95 13.77 2.28
CA ILE A 206 2.45 15.01 2.90
C ILE A 206 1.85 16.26 2.24
N LEU A 207 1.71 16.26 0.91
CA LEU A 207 1.06 17.36 0.21
C LEU A 207 -0.42 17.48 0.60
N ALA A 208 -1.15 16.36 0.63
CA ALA A 208 -2.56 16.35 1.00
C ALA A 208 -2.77 16.79 2.46
N PHE A 209 -2.00 16.23 3.38
CA PHE A 209 -2.09 16.53 4.81
C PHE A 209 -1.82 18.02 5.11
N ASN A 210 -0.81 18.60 4.45
CA ASN A 210 -0.44 20.01 4.64
C ASN A 210 -1.47 21.03 4.12
N VAL A 211 -2.38 20.64 3.23
CA VAL A 211 -3.52 21.49 2.85
C VAL A 211 -4.51 21.63 4.02
N GLY A 212 -4.61 20.61 4.85
CA GLY A 212 -5.60 20.50 5.92
C GLY A 212 -6.92 19.91 5.43
N GLY A 213 -7.73 19.44 6.38
CA GLY A 213 -9.04 18.82 6.11
C GLY A 213 -8.99 17.31 5.84
N VAL A 214 -7.80 16.70 5.74
CA VAL A 214 -7.62 15.24 5.75
C VAL A 214 -8.12 14.68 7.09
N LYS A 215 -8.87 13.57 7.03
CA LYS A 215 -9.47 12.87 8.16
C LYS A 215 -8.87 11.48 8.36
N ALA A 216 -8.54 10.81 7.27
CA ALA A 216 -7.87 9.53 7.27
C ALA A 216 -7.11 9.34 5.96
N MET A 217 -6.07 8.53 5.96
CA MET A 217 -5.45 8.02 4.75
C MET A 217 -5.09 6.55 4.93
N HIS A 218 -4.94 5.87 3.80
CA HIS A 218 -4.53 4.47 3.75
C HIS A 218 -4.03 4.17 2.32
N ASP A 219 -2.96 3.41 2.17
CA ASP A 219 -2.47 2.98 0.87
C ASP A 219 -3.03 1.58 0.53
N PRO A 220 -3.70 1.41 -0.62
CA PRO A 220 -4.34 0.14 -0.95
C PRO A 220 -3.30 -0.88 -1.43
N THR A 221 -2.80 -1.70 -0.50
CA THR A 221 -1.86 -2.80 -0.77
C THR A 221 -2.60 -4.06 -1.26
N GLU A 222 -2.47 -5.20 -0.58
CA GLU A 222 -3.14 -6.45 -0.97
C GLU A 222 -4.67 -6.32 -0.96
N GLY A 223 -5.31 -6.78 -2.03
CA GLY A 223 -6.75 -6.58 -2.29
C GLY A 223 -7.06 -5.29 -3.03
N GLY A 224 -6.03 -4.49 -3.37
CA GLY A 224 -6.15 -3.32 -4.22
C GLY A 224 -7.02 -2.22 -3.64
N VAL A 225 -7.45 -1.30 -4.52
CA VAL A 225 -8.30 -0.15 -4.16
C VAL A 225 -9.59 -0.59 -3.47
N ALA A 226 -10.22 -1.68 -3.91
CA ALA A 226 -11.42 -2.20 -3.25
C ALA A 226 -11.11 -2.63 -1.80
N GLY A 227 -10.01 -3.36 -1.59
CA GLY A 227 -9.53 -3.76 -0.26
C GLY A 227 -9.31 -2.57 0.65
N GLY A 228 -8.50 -1.60 0.22
CA GLY A 228 -8.20 -0.41 1.01
C GLY A 228 -9.43 0.44 1.36
N ILE A 229 -10.42 0.53 0.46
CA ILE A 229 -11.70 1.21 0.75
C ILE A 229 -12.49 0.49 1.84
N HIS A 230 -12.54 -0.85 1.78
CA HIS A 230 -13.17 -1.65 2.83
C HIS A 230 -12.45 -1.49 4.17
N GLU A 231 -11.11 -1.49 4.17
CA GLU A 231 -10.31 -1.32 5.38
C GLU A 231 -10.54 0.05 6.04
N MET A 232 -10.55 1.14 5.27
CA MET A 232 -10.90 2.47 5.79
C MET A 232 -12.33 2.55 6.32
N ALA A 233 -13.29 1.97 5.60
CA ALA A 233 -14.70 1.98 6.02
C ALA A 233 -14.92 1.14 7.30
N ASP A 234 -14.20 0.04 7.45
CA ASP A 234 -14.24 -0.80 8.65
C ASP A 234 -13.58 -0.10 9.85
N ALA A 235 -12.42 0.53 9.65
CA ALA A 235 -11.69 1.26 10.69
C ALA A 235 -12.51 2.44 11.24
N ALA A 236 -13.24 3.14 10.38
CA ALA A 236 -14.12 4.25 10.77
C ALA A 236 -15.52 3.80 11.22
N ASN A 237 -15.88 2.51 11.05
CA ASN A 237 -17.24 1.99 11.22
C ASN A 237 -18.27 2.82 10.44
N LEU A 238 -18.05 2.97 9.13
CA LEU A 238 -18.87 3.75 8.20
C LEU A 238 -19.23 2.95 6.94
N GLY A 239 -20.18 3.46 6.18
CA GLY A 239 -20.49 3.04 4.82
C GLY A 239 -19.63 3.78 3.79
N VAL A 240 -19.72 3.38 2.53
CA VAL A 240 -19.08 4.09 1.42
C VAL A 240 -19.86 3.89 0.12
N LYS A 241 -19.97 4.96 -0.67
CA LYS A 241 -20.34 4.89 -2.09
C LYS A 241 -19.16 5.29 -2.95
N VAL A 242 -18.89 4.51 -3.97
CA VAL A 242 -17.80 4.71 -4.93
C VAL A 242 -18.40 4.83 -6.32
N PHE A 243 -17.93 5.79 -7.11
CA PHE A 243 -18.32 6.01 -8.50
C PHE A 243 -17.29 5.33 -9.41
N GLU A 244 -17.69 4.23 -10.03
CA GLU A 244 -16.83 3.35 -10.84
C GLU A 244 -16.15 4.11 -11.99
N ASP A 245 -16.91 4.99 -12.66
CA ASP A 245 -16.46 5.81 -13.78
C ASP A 245 -15.44 6.89 -13.39
N LYS A 246 -15.29 7.19 -12.10
CA LYS A 246 -14.34 8.16 -11.57
C LYS A 246 -13.03 7.55 -11.10
N ILE A 247 -12.95 6.22 -10.97
CA ILE A 247 -11.73 5.55 -10.51
C ILE A 247 -10.68 5.63 -11.61
N PRO A 248 -9.54 6.31 -11.40
CA PRO A 248 -8.49 6.36 -12.40
C PRO A 248 -7.87 4.97 -12.59
N MET A 249 -7.80 4.53 -13.84
CA MET A 249 -7.12 3.30 -14.23
C MET A 249 -6.27 3.59 -15.46
N ALA A 250 -5.00 3.16 -15.41
CA ALA A 250 -4.11 3.34 -16.55
C ALA A 250 -4.44 2.33 -17.65
N GLN A 251 -4.13 2.68 -18.90
CA GLN A 251 -4.35 1.77 -20.03
C GLN A 251 -3.54 0.48 -19.86
N GLU A 252 -2.31 0.59 -19.37
CA GLU A 252 -1.45 -0.55 -19.06
C GLU A 252 -2.11 -1.53 -18.10
N THR A 253 -2.72 -0.99 -17.03
CA THR A 253 -3.44 -1.78 -16.04
C THR A 253 -4.64 -2.48 -16.66
N LEU A 254 -5.46 -1.76 -17.44
CA LEU A 254 -6.66 -2.31 -18.06
C LEU A 254 -6.32 -3.45 -19.03
N GLU A 255 -5.33 -3.28 -19.91
CA GLU A 255 -4.95 -4.30 -20.89
C GLU A 255 -4.34 -5.55 -20.24
N ILE A 256 -3.52 -5.37 -19.20
CA ILE A 256 -2.94 -6.49 -18.45
C ILE A 256 -4.02 -7.23 -17.66
N CYS A 257 -4.92 -6.51 -16.99
CA CYS A 257 -6.04 -7.10 -16.27
C CYS A 257 -6.99 -7.87 -17.20
N ASP A 258 -7.31 -7.34 -18.38
CA ASP A 258 -8.11 -8.01 -19.41
C ASP A 258 -7.43 -9.30 -19.90
N PHE A 259 -6.13 -9.24 -20.20
CA PHE A 259 -5.36 -10.43 -20.61
C PHE A 259 -5.46 -11.57 -19.61
N PHE A 260 -5.39 -11.24 -18.31
CA PHE A 260 -5.46 -12.19 -17.23
C PHE A 260 -6.87 -12.51 -16.74
N ASP A 261 -7.90 -11.81 -17.23
CA ASP A 261 -9.28 -11.89 -16.75
C ASP A 261 -9.36 -11.69 -15.22
N ILE A 262 -8.80 -10.58 -14.76
CA ILE A 262 -8.80 -10.13 -13.36
C ILE A 262 -9.36 -8.72 -13.23
N ASP A 263 -9.92 -8.41 -12.06
CA ASP A 263 -10.42 -7.08 -11.71
C ASP A 263 -9.28 -6.13 -11.28
N PRO A 264 -9.08 -4.96 -11.92
CA PRO A 264 -8.07 -3.97 -11.55
C PRO A 264 -8.30 -3.36 -10.16
N LEU A 265 -9.52 -3.33 -9.64
CA LEU A 265 -9.80 -2.80 -8.29
C LEU A 265 -9.31 -3.73 -7.18
N GLN A 266 -9.09 -5.01 -7.48
CA GLN A 266 -8.66 -6.04 -6.54
C GLN A 266 -7.20 -6.45 -6.73
N LEU A 267 -6.51 -5.79 -7.66
CA LEU A 267 -5.08 -5.97 -7.92
C LEU A 267 -4.27 -5.06 -6.99
N ILE A 268 -3.21 -5.60 -6.37
CA ILE A 268 -2.33 -4.85 -5.47
C ILE A 268 -1.99 -3.45 -6.03
N SER A 269 -2.27 -2.43 -5.24
CA SER A 269 -2.30 -1.03 -5.68
C SER A 269 -1.32 -0.14 -4.91
N SER A 270 -0.30 -0.72 -4.26
CA SER A 270 0.76 0.04 -3.60
C SER A 270 1.32 1.08 -4.56
N GLY A 271 1.51 2.31 -4.06
CA GLY A 271 1.76 3.48 -4.90
C GLY A 271 0.56 4.37 -5.13
N ALA A 272 -0.67 3.91 -4.90
CA ALA A 272 -1.84 4.77 -4.78
C ALA A 272 -2.09 5.14 -3.32
N LEU A 273 -2.80 6.25 -3.07
CA LEU A 273 -3.22 6.66 -1.74
C LEU A 273 -4.71 6.95 -1.72
N LEU A 274 -5.42 6.34 -0.77
CA LEU A 274 -6.79 6.71 -0.43
C LEU A 274 -6.77 7.79 0.64
N ILE A 275 -7.53 8.86 0.41
CA ILE A 275 -7.61 10.00 1.32
C ILE A 275 -9.09 10.26 1.62
N SER A 276 -9.44 10.25 2.90
CA SER A 276 -10.69 10.79 3.40
C SER A 276 -10.52 12.26 3.72
N ALA A 277 -11.27 13.13 3.06
CA ALA A 277 -11.15 14.58 3.18
C ALA A 277 -12.49 15.22 3.48
N SER A 278 -12.51 16.24 4.35
CA SER A 278 -13.71 17.01 4.58
C SER A 278 -14.21 17.65 3.28
N PRO A 279 -15.54 17.74 3.03
CA PRO A 279 -16.11 18.29 1.81
C PRO A 279 -15.56 19.66 1.39
N GLN A 280 -15.23 20.50 2.37
CA GLN A 280 -14.74 21.87 2.16
C GLN A 280 -13.29 21.92 1.65
N SER A 281 -12.50 20.88 1.89
CA SER A 281 -11.07 20.85 1.57
C SER A 281 -10.73 19.91 0.40
N ALA A 282 -11.65 19.02 0.01
CA ALA A 282 -11.41 17.98 -1.00
C ALA A 282 -10.92 18.55 -2.34
N ASP A 283 -11.54 19.63 -2.83
CA ASP A 283 -11.15 20.27 -4.09
C ASP A 283 -9.79 20.96 -4.00
N GLU A 284 -9.43 21.52 -2.84
CA GLU A 284 -8.13 22.16 -2.62
C GLU A 284 -7.01 21.12 -2.53
N ILE A 285 -7.23 20.00 -1.84
CA ILE A 285 -6.32 18.85 -1.81
C ILE A 285 -6.09 18.33 -3.22
N LEU A 286 -7.16 18.14 -3.99
CA LEU A 286 -7.10 17.68 -5.37
C LEU A 286 -6.29 18.63 -6.26
N LYS A 287 -6.51 19.94 -6.11
CA LYS A 287 -5.73 20.97 -6.80
C LYS A 287 -4.25 20.90 -6.42
N LYS A 288 -3.94 20.80 -5.12
CA LYS A 288 -2.55 20.75 -4.63
C LYS A 288 -1.78 19.55 -5.19
N LEU A 289 -2.41 18.38 -5.22
CA LEU A 289 -1.84 17.17 -5.80
C LEU A 289 -1.56 17.35 -7.31
N ARG A 290 -2.54 17.85 -8.06
CA ARG A 290 -2.41 18.10 -9.51
C ARG A 290 -1.34 19.11 -9.86
N ASP A 291 -1.27 20.22 -9.11
CA ASP A 291 -0.24 21.25 -9.28
C ASP A 291 1.18 20.70 -9.04
N ASN A 292 1.31 19.54 -8.37
CA ASN A 292 2.56 18.85 -8.09
C ASN A 292 2.78 17.60 -8.96
N GLY A 293 2.00 17.44 -10.04
CA GLY A 293 2.12 16.36 -11.01
C GLY A 293 1.51 15.03 -10.56
N ILE A 294 0.74 15.01 -9.47
CA ILE A 294 0.08 13.81 -8.96
C ILE A 294 -1.35 13.80 -9.50
N HIS A 295 -1.65 12.87 -10.39
CA HIS A 295 -3.02 12.62 -10.82
C HIS A 295 -3.84 12.14 -9.63
N ALA A 296 -5.05 12.68 -9.46
CA ALA A 296 -5.96 12.26 -8.41
C ALA A 296 -7.40 12.58 -8.80
N ALA A 297 -8.35 11.86 -8.19
CA ALA A 297 -9.79 12.03 -8.39
C ALA A 297 -10.56 11.81 -7.09
N ILE A 298 -11.66 12.56 -6.90
CA ILE A 298 -12.69 12.21 -5.92
C ILE A 298 -13.49 11.05 -6.51
N ILE A 299 -13.32 9.86 -5.93
CA ILE A 299 -13.93 8.62 -6.41
C ILE A 299 -15.18 8.24 -5.63
N GLY A 300 -15.46 8.89 -4.50
CA GLY A 300 -16.57 8.49 -3.65
C GLY A 300 -16.79 9.37 -2.44
N GLU A 301 -17.58 8.87 -1.50
CA GLU A 301 -17.93 9.53 -0.26
C GLU A 301 -18.32 8.51 0.81
N PHE A 302 -17.93 8.79 2.06
CA PHE A 302 -18.30 7.97 3.22
C PHE A 302 -19.74 8.22 3.66
N LEU A 303 -20.44 7.15 4.04
CA LEU A 303 -21.84 7.12 4.43
C LEU A 303 -21.99 6.80 5.92
N GLU A 304 -23.11 7.19 6.53
CA GLU A 304 -23.38 6.91 7.94
C GLU A 304 -23.58 5.41 8.22
N ASN A 305 -24.25 4.69 7.33
CA ASN A 305 -24.62 3.29 7.55
C ASN A 305 -23.45 2.34 7.24
N PRO A 306 -22.89 1.62 8.23
CA PRO A 306 -21.73 0.75 8.02
C PRO A 306 -21.99 -0.46 7.13
N GLN A 307 -23.26 -0.78 6.83
CA GLN A 307 -23.61 -1.88 5.95
C GLN A 307 -23.63 -1.48 4.46
N GLU A 308 -23.56 -0.17 4.16
CA GLU A 308 -23.57 0.31 2.78
C GLU A 308 -22.16 0.25 2.19
N ARG A 309 -21.95 -0.66 1.24
CA ARG A 309 -20.74 -0.83 0.43
C ARG A 309 -21.17 -0.75 -1.03
N LEU A 310 -21.25 0.45 -1.58
CA LEU A 310 -21.90 0.69 -2.88
C LEU A 310 -20.88 1.04 -3.97
N LEU A 311 -20.99 0.39 -5.11
CA LEU A 311 -20.32 0.74 -6.36
C LEU A 311 -21.38 1.22 -7.36
N ILE A 312 -21.25 2.46 -7.81
CA ILE A 312 -22.19 3.14 -8.70
C ILE A 312 -21.54 3.28 -10.07
N SER A 313 -22.10 2.59 -11.06
CA SER A 313 -21.67 2.69 -12.46
C SER A 313 -22.10 4.03 -13.08
N GLY A 314 -21.47 4.45 -14.18
CA GLY A 314 -21.76 5.73 -14.84
C GLY A 314 -23.19 5.89 -15.37
N ASP A 315 -23.91 4.78 -15.58
CA ASP A 315 -25.33 4.77 -15.95
C ASP A 315 -26.29 4.85 -14.75
N GLY A 316 -25.74 4.93 -13.53
CA GLY A 316 -26.48 4.97 -12.27
C GLY A 316 -26.80 3.60 -11.68
N THR A 317 -26.37 2.50 -12.30
CA THR A 317 -26.54 1.15 -11.74
C THR A 317 -25.79 1.03 -10.42
N ILE A 318 -26.46 0.57 -9.38
CA ILE A 318 -25.89 0.36 -8.04
C ILE A 318 -25.61 -1.13 -7.85
N LYS A 319 -24.37 -1.46 -7.54
CA LYS A 319 -23.91 -2.79 -7.14
C LYS A 319 -23.27 -2.73 -5.76
N GLU A 320 -23.06 -3.89 -5.16
CA GLU A 320 -22.23 -4.00 -3.97
C GLU A 320 -20.74 -3.85 -4.37
N LEU A 321 -19.98 -3.07 -3.61
CA LEU A 321 -18.53 -3.04 -3.69
C LEU A 321 -18.01 -4.33 -3.06
N ILE A 322 -17.62 -5.30 -3.91
CA ILE A 322 -17.16 -6.61 -3.48
C ILE A 322 -15.92 -6.49 -2.60
N ARG A 323 -15.92 -7.16 -1.45
CA ARG A 323 -14.72 -7.31 -0.63
C ARG A 323 -13.79 -8.35 -1.27
N PRO A 324 -12.52 -8.01 -1.57
CA PRO A 324 -11.58 -8.98 -2.08
C PRO A 324 -11.38 -10.13 -1.08
N VAL A 325 -11.43 -11.36 -1.58
CA VAL A 325 -11.11 -12.57 -0.78
C VAL A 325 -9.60 -12.81 -0.78
N SER A 326 -8.94 -12.48 -1.88
CA SER A 326 -7.50 -12.57 -2.09
C SER A 326 -7.08 -11.55 -3.14
N ASP A 327 -5.82 -11.12 -3.11
CA ASP A 327 -5.29 -10.27 -4.17
C ASP A 327 -5.34 -10.96 -5.55
N HIS A 328 -5.78 -10.22 -6.56
CA HIS A 328 -5.87 -10.73 -7.93
C HIS A 328 -4.51 -10.95 -8.60
N LEU A 329 -3.42 -10.42 -8.03
CA LEU A 329 -2.05 -10.74 -8.42
C LEU A 329 -1.81 -12.26 -8.37
N TRP A 330 -2.20 -12.90 -7.26
CA TRP A 330 -2.02 -14.35 -7.08
C TRP A 330 -2.81 -15.13 -8.13
N THR A 331 -4.04 -14.69 -8.42
CA THR A 331 -4.88 -15.29 -9.46
C THR A 331 -4.23 -15.19 -10.85
N ALA A 332 -3.62 -14.05 -11.18
CA ALA A 332 -2.92 -13.86 -12.45
C ALA A 332 -1.63 -14.70 -12.55
N LEU A 333 -0.82 -14.76 -11.49
CA LEU A 333 0.40 -15.55 -11.45
C LEU A 333 0.11 -17.06 -11.54
N GLU A 334 -0.91 -17.57 -10.83
CA GLU A 334 -1.34 -18.97 -10.95
C GLU A 334 -1.83 -19.33 -12.37
N ARG A 335 -2.47 -18.39 -13.07
CA ARG A 335 -2.88 -18.58 -14.48
C ARG A 335 -1.69 -18.60 -15.43
N CYS A 336 -0.56 -17.98 -15.06
CA CYS A 336 0.71 -18.14 -15.76
C CYS A 336 1.33 -19.54 -15.54
N ASP A 337 1.20 -20.11 -14.35
CA ASP A 337 1.77 -21.44 -14.07
C ASP A 337 0.94 -22.58 -14.67
N THR A 338 -0.39 -22.53 -14.50
CA THR A 338 -1.32 -23.61 -14.87
C THR A 338 -1.47 -23.83 -16.37
N LYS A 339 -1.16 -22.83 -17.20
CA LYS A 339 -1.24 -22.96 -18.67
C LYS A 339 0.03 -23.53 -19.32
N ASN A 340 1.02 -24.02 -18.56
CA ASN A 340 2.37 -24.35 -19.07
C ASN A 340 3.02 -23.11 -19.72
N TRP A 341 2.83 -21.96 -19.10
CA TRP A 341 3.32 -20.68 -19.61
C TRP A 341 4.67 -20.35 -18.93
N CYS A 342 4.84 -20.56 -17.62
CA CYS A 342 6.06 -20.22 -16.85
C CYS A 342 7.17 -21.30 -16.73
N ARG A 343 7.54 -22.00 -17.80
CA ARG A 343 8.85 -22.70 -17.82
C ARG A 343 9.67 -22.27 -19.02
N LEU A 344 10.52 -21.26 -18.82
CA LEU A 344 11.86 -21.15 -19.39
C LEU A 344 12.76 -20.39 -18.43
#